data_AF-A0A6A5HHL5-F1
#
_entry.id   AF-A0A6A5HHL5-F1
#
_cell.length_a   1.000
_cell.length_b   1.000
_cell.length_c   1.000
_cell.angle_alpha   90.00
_cell.angle_beta   90.00
_cell.angle_gamma   90.00
#
_symmetry.space_group_name_H-M   'P 1'
#
loop_
_entity.id
_entity.type
_entity.pdbx_description
1 polymer ?
#
loop_
_entity_poly.entity_id
_entity_poly.type
_entity_poly.pdbx_seq_one_letter_code
_entity_poly.pdbx_strand_id
1 'polypeptide(L)'
;MCSPDNTVKLNVGGTIFQSTHSTLTKFDGYFKTMLETEIPILNFMRDGDVRLPDSEQDVEEISREANFYLLEGLMELCSRKLEVPEPENVSKMRFLESDDDVLRAIAYPEKPVLIFYYTVDRYDFVLKPCEDIKIFEVLKEYETTFDIYFRKRKPDAK
;
A
#
# COMPACT_ATOMS: atom_id res chain seq x y z
N MET A 1 -5.74 28.21 28.65
CA MET A 1 -5.32 28.24 30.06
C MET A 1 -5.14 26.81 30.51
N CYS A 2 -3.90 26.38 30.79
CA CYS A 2 -3.58 25.00 31.20
C CYS A 2 -3.75 24.85 32.72
N SER A 3 -4.47 23.83 33.16
CA SER A 3 -4.52 23.44 34.56
C SER A 3 -3.19 22.83 35.01
N PRO A 4 -2.75 23.05 36.26
CA PRO A 4 -1.40 22.72 36.74
C PRO A 4 -1.11 21.23 36.97
N ASP A 5 -2.08 20.34 36.75
CA ASP A 5 -1.87 18.90 36.85
C ASP A 5 -1.99 18.27 35.47
N ASN A 6 -0.86 18.01 34.82
CA ASN A 6 -0.77 17.30 33.54
C ASN A 6 -1.04 15.79 33.71
N THR A 7 -2.10 15.46 34.46
CA THR A 7 -2.50 14.12 34.89
C THR A 7 -3.43 13.51 33.84
N VAL A 8 -3.06 12.34 33.34
CA VAL A 8 -3.81 11.54 32.36
C VAL A 8 -4.49 10.37 33.08
N LYS A 9 -5.78 10.15 32.80
CA LYS A 9 -6.54 8.99 33.29
C LYS A 9 -6.63 7.92 32.20
N LEU A 10 -6.20 6.70 32.50
CA LEU A 10 -6.24 5.55 31.59
C LEU A 10 -7.28 4.54 32.09
N ASN A 11 -8.20 4.12 31.22
CA ASN A 11 -9.14 3.04 31.53
C ASN A 11 -8.66 1.74 30.87
N VAL A 12 -8.24 0.76 31.67
CA VAL A 12 -7.76 -0.54 31.21
C VAL A 12 -8.71 -1.62 31.71
N GLY A 13 -9.56 -2.13 30.83
CA GLY A 13 -10.51 -3.20 31.15
C GLY A 13 -11.52 -2.84 32.25
N GLY A 14 -11.88 -1.56 32.41
CA GLY A 14 -12.81 -1.07 33.44
C GLY A 14 -12.13 -0.52 34.70
N THR A 15 -10.81 -0.65 34.83
CA THR A 15 -10.03 -0.08 35.94
C THR A 15 -9.39 1.24 35.52
N ILE A 16 -9.57 2.29 36.33
CA ILE A 16 -9.02 3.63 36.05
C ILE A 16 -7.67 3.80 36.76
N PHE A 17 -6.64 4.06 35.96
CA PHE A 17 -5.29 4.43 36.40
C PHE A 17 -5.08 5.94 36.20
N GLN A 18 -4.27 6.55 37.05
CA GLN A 18 -3.85 7.95 36.93
C GLN A 18 -2.33 8.00 36.78
N SER A 19 -1.86 8.75 35.78
CA SER A 19 -0.45 8.97 35.49
C SER A 19 -0.23 10.40 35.01
N THR A 20 0.98 10.77 34.61
CA THR A 20 1.26 12.09 33.99
C THR A 20 1.65 11.93 32.53
N HIS A 21 1.45 12.98 31.74
CA HIS A 21 1.93 13.01 30.35
C HIS A 21 3.43 12.67 30.29
N SER A 22 4.26 13.31 31.11
CA SER A 22 5.71 13.08 31.15
C SER A 22 6.09 11.63 31.47
N THR A 23 5.29 10.92 32.27
CA THR A 23 5.50 9.49 32.54
C THR A 23 5.13 8.62 31.34
N LEU A 24 4.00 8.91 30.69
CA LEU A 24 3.49 8.15 29.55
C LEU A 24 4.28 8.39 28.27
N THR A 25 4.97 9.53 28.16
CA THR A 25 5.81 9.90 27.01
C THR A 25 7.31 9.78 27.26
N LYS A 26 7.71 9.21 28.41
CA LYS A 26 9.11 9.04 28.82
C LYS A 26 9.93 8.18 27.86
N PHE A 27 9.29 7.23 27.18
CA PHE A 27 9.91 6.31 26.23
C PHE A 27 9.19 6.38 24.89
N ASP A 28 9.94 6.20 23.80
CA ASP A 28 9.38 6.05 22.46
C ASP A 28 8.64 4.70 22.35
N GLY A 29 7.34 4.74 22.58
CA GLY A 29 6.46 3.57 22.55
C GLY A 29 4.99 3.96 22.43
N TYR A 30 4.09 2.98 22.47
CA TYR A 30 2.67 3.18 22.14
C TYR A 30 1.99 4.35 22.85
N PHE A 31 2.21 4.54 24.16
CA PHE A 31 1.59 5.65 24.89
C PHE A 31 2.10 7.02 24.46
N LYS A 32 3.38 7.12 24.08
CA LYS A 32 3.95 8.35 23.54
C LYS A 32 3.34 8.68 22.19
N THR A 33 3.32 7.71 21.27
CA THR A 33 2.66 7.84 19.98
C THR A 33 1.20 8.23 20.17
N MET A 34 0.46 7.58 21.07
CA MET A 34 -0.97 7.87 21.30
C MET A 34 -1.27 9.26 21.86
N LEU A 35 -0.38 9.83 22.68
CA LEU A 35 -0.60 11.13 23.31
C LEU A 35 -0.01 12.30 22.52
N GLU A 36 1.10 12.08 21.81
CA GLU A 36 1.84 13.13 21.11
C GLU A 36 1.62 13.12 19.60
N THR A 37 1.16 12.01 19.03
CA THR A 37 0.77 11.92 17.62
C THR A 37 -0.74 11.81 17.51
N GLU A 38 -1.32 12.51 16.55
CA GLU A 38 -2.71 12.27 16.16
C GLU A 38 -2.78 10.89 15.50
N ILE A 39 -3.03 9.82 16.26
CA ILE A 39 -3.19 8.47 15.68
C ILE A 39 -4.45 8.46 14.81
N PRO A 40 -4.33 8.35 13.48
CA PRO A 40 -5.47 8.52 12.59
C PRO A 40 -6.43 7.34 12.67
N ILE A 41 -5.90 6.16 12.97
CA ILE A 41 -6.66 4.91 13.07
C ILE A 41 -7.70 4.96 14.19
N LEU A 42 -7.31 5.40 15.40
CA LEU A 42 -8.24 5.47 16.52
C LEU A 42 -9.34 6.50 16.28
N ASN A 43 -8.99 7.63 15.65
CA ASN A 43 -9.98 8.64 15.26
C ASN A 43 -10.96 8.07 14.24
N PHE A 44 -10.48 7.37 13.21
CA PHE A 44 -11.34 6.68 12.24
C PHE A 44 -12.24 5.63 12.90
N MET A 45 -11.72 4.79 13.80
CA MET A 45 -12.52 3.78 14.49
C MET A 45 -13.60 4.38 15.41
N ARG A 46 -13.37 5.60 15.93
CA ARG A 46 -14.32 6.29 16.80
C ARG A 46 -15.38 7.06 16.01
N ASP A 47 -14.94 7.81 15.01
CA ASP A 47 -15.74 8.85 14.35
C ASP A 47 -16.18 8.45 12.94
N GLY A 48 -15.60 7.38 12.37
CA GLY A 48 -15.86 6.89 11.01
C GLY A 48 -15.16 7.70 9.90
N ASP A 49 -14.42 8.74 10.26
CA ASP A 49 -13.67 9.61 9.35
C ASP A 49 -12.38 10.10 10.04
N VAL A 50 -11.39 10.50 9.26
CA VAL A 50 -10.16 11.08 9.78
C VAL A 50 -9.52 12.06 8.82
N ARG A 51 -8.97 13.15 9.36
CA ARG A 51 -8.09 14.04 8.61
C ARG A 51 -6.71 13.38 8.50
N LEU A 52 -6.43 12.85 7.32
CA LEU A 52 -5.13 12.28 7.03
C LEU A 52 -4.03 13.36 6.99
N PRO A 53 -2.78 13.05 7.36
CA PRO A 53 -1.63 13.97 7.27
C PRO A 53 -1.25 14.25 5.82
N ASP A 54 -0.51 15.34 5.57
CA ASP A 54 -0.12 15.75 4.21
C ASP A 54 1.14 15.05 3.69
N SER A 55 1.94 14.45 4.59
CA SER A 55 3.08 13.61 4.24
C SER A 55 2.60 12.31 3.59
N GLU A 56 3.02 12.05 2.36
CA GLU A 56 2.72 10.79 1.65
C GLU A 56 3.24 9.58 2.42
N GLN A 57 4.44 9.67 3.01
CA GLN A 57 5.03 8.59 3.81
C GLN A 57 4.14 8.26 5.02
N ASP A 58 3.63 9.27 5.70
CA ASP A 58 2.77 9.08 6.87
C ASP A 58 1.43 8.45 6.44
N VAL A 59 0.88 8.87 5.28
CA VAL A 59 -0.34 8.29 4.71
C VAL A 59 -0.13 6.82 4.32
N GLU A 60 1.03 6.46 3.78
CA GLU A 60 1.38 5.05 3.51
C GLU A 60 1.47 4.22 4.80
N GLU A 61 2.10 4.74 5.85
CA GLU A 61 2.18 4.06 7.16
C GLU A 61 0.77 3.82 7.72
N ILE A 62 -0.09 4.83 7.66
CA ILE A 62 -1.51 4.71 8.06
C ILE A 62 -2.24 3.68 7.19
N SER A 63 -2.01 3.66 5.88
CA SER A 63 -2.61 2.69 4.97
C SER A 63 -2.20 1.25 5.30
N ARG A 64 -0.92 1.02 5.61
CA ARG A 64 -0.41 -0.30 6.04
C ARG A 64 -1.06 -0.76 7.34
N GLU A 65 -1.16 0.13 8.32
CA GLU A 65 -1.83 -0.19 9.58
C GLU A 65 -3.35 -0.41 9.38
N ALA A 66 -4.02 0.40 8.56
CA ALA A 66 -5.43 0.23 8.23
C ALA A 66 -5.71 -1.13 7.58
N ASN A 67 -4.82 -1.59 6.69
CA ASN A 67 -4.87 -2.93 6.12
C ASN A 67 -4.68 -4.02 7.18
N PHE A 68 -3.73 -3.85 8.11
CA PHE A 68 -3.53 -4.79 9.22
C PHE A 68 -4.79 -4.93 10.10
N TYR A 69 -5.51 -3.83 10.34
CA TYR A 69 -6.76 -3.83 11.12
C TYR A 69 -8.03 -4.06 10.28
N LEU A 70 -7.90 -4.31 8.97
CA LEU A 70 -9.03 -4.52 8.03
C LEU A 70 -10.04 -3.35 8.02
N LEU A 71 -9.55 -2.11 8.08
CA LEU A 71 -10.37 -0.90 8.08
C LEU A 71 -10.54 -0.38 6.63
N GLU A 72 -11.42 -1.03 5.86
CA GLU A 72 -11.63 -0.74 4.43
C GLU A 72 -11.92 0.73 4.13
N GLY A 73 -12.81 1.37 4.89
CA GLY A 73 -13.13 2.79 4.68
C GLY A 73 -11.95 3.72 4.90
N LEU A 74 -11.01 3.37 5.78
CA LEU A 74 -9.79 4.14 6.01
C LEU A 74 -8.77 3.91 4.88
N MET A 75 -8.66 2.68 4.38
CA MET A 75 -7.84 2.39 3.21
C MET A 75 -8.31 3.19 1.99
N GLU A 76 -9.63 3.29 1.78
CA GLU A 76 -10.20 4.08 0.68
C GLU A 76 -9.90 5.59 0.84
N LEU A 77 -9.99 6.12 2.07
CA LEU A 77 -9.59 7.51 2.36
C LEU A 77 -8.09 7.74 2.07
N CYS A 78 -7.22 6.81 2.45
CA CYS A 78 -5.78 6.89 2.15
C CYS A 78 -5.52 6.85 0.63
N SER A 79 -6.14 5.92 -0.09
CA SER A 79 -6.01 5.80 -1.55
C SER A 79 -6.49 7.06 -2.27
N ARG A 80 -7.62 7.63 -1.83
CA ARG A 80 -8.12 8.90 -2.36
C ARG A 80 -7.15 10.05 -2.11
N LYS A 81 -6.58 10.15 -0.90
CA LYS A 81 -5.63 11.23 -0.58
C LYS A 81 -4.31 11.09 -1.33
N LEU A 82 -3.87 9.85 -1.56
CA LEU A 82 -2.64 9.58 -2.29
C LEU A 82 -2.77 9.78 -3.80
N GLU A 83 -3.98 10.07 -4.34
CA GLU A 83 -4.29 10.22 -5.77
C GLU A 83 -3.26 9.53 -6.68
N VAL A 84 -3.06 8.25 -6.46
CA VAL A 84 -2.65 7.37 -7.54
C VAL A 84 -4.00 6.98 -8.13
N PRO A 85 -4.50 7.67 -9.18
CA PRO A 85 -5.73 7.24 -9.81
C PRO A 85 -5.60 5.75 -10.08
N GLU A 86 -6.57 4.95 -9.61
CA GLU A 86 -6.69 3.58 -10.09
C GLU A 86 -6.57 3.64 -11.61
N PRO A 87 -5.71 2.82 -12.23
CA PRO A 87 -5.51 2.94 -13.65
C PRO A 87 -6.86 2.66 -14.32
N GLU A 88 -7.44 3.70 -14.93
CA GLU A 88 -8.63 3.64 -15.77
C GLU A 88 -8.49 2.61 -16.92
N ASN A 89 -7.32 1.97 -17.05
CA ASN A 89 -6.96 0.97 -18.04
C ASN A 89 -6.30 -0.29 -17.42
N VAL A 90 -6.86 -0.90 -16.37
CA VAL A 90 -6.54 -2.32 -16.07
C VAL A 90 -6.82 -3.22 -17.29
N SER A 91 -7.72 -2.77 -18.18
CA SER A 91 -8.15 -3.42 -19.42
C SER A 91 -7.11 -3.53 -20.54
N LYS A 92 -5.86 -3.05 -20.36
CA LYS A 92 -4.81 -3.09 -21.41
C LYS A 92 -3.70 -4.11 -21.18
N MET A 93 -3.69 -4.84 -20.05
CA MET A 93 -2.68 -5.88 -19.83
C MET A 93 -2.85 -7.03 -20.82
N ARG A 94 -1.85 -7.21 -21.69
CA ARG A 94 -1.79 -8.28 -22.70
C ARG A 94 -0.95 -9.44 -22.18
N PHE A 95 -1.56 -10.61 -21.99
CA PHE A 95 -0.87 -11.82 -21.54
C PHE A 95 -0.55 -12.76 -22.70
N LEU A 96 0.64 -13.36 -22.68
CA LEU A 96 1.08 -14.37 -23.65
C LEU A 96 1.07 -15.75 -22.97
N GLU A 97 0.18 -16.62 -23.43
CA GLU A 97 -0.03 -17.94 -22.83
C GLU A 97 0.85 -19.02 -23.48
N SER A 98 1.04 -18.94 -24.79
CA SER A 98 1.77 -19.94 -25.57
C SER A 98 3.08 -19.41 -26.17
N ASP A 99 3.94 -20.33 -26.62
CA ASP A 99 5.13 -19.96 -27.40
C ASP A 99 4.73 -19.36 -28.76
N ASP A 100 3.61 -19.79 -29.34
CA ASP A 100 3.06 -19.22 -30.58
C ASP A 100 2.63 -17.76 -30.39
N ASP A 101 2.07 -17.40 -29.24
CA ASP A 101 1.71 -16.00 -28.94
C ASP A 101 2.95 -15.12 -28.86
N VAL A 102 4.03 -15.63 -28.27
CA VAL A 102 5.32 -14.94 -28.25
C VAL A 102 5.87 -14.77 -29.65
N LEU A 103 5.87 -15.83 -30.46
CA LEU A 103 6.33 -15.77 -31.84
C LEU A 103 5.55 -14.73 -32.64
N ARG A 104 4.22 -14.71 -32.52
CA ARG A 104 3.38 -13.71 -33.19
C ARG A 104 3.69 -12.29 -32.73
N ALA A 105 3.90 -12.09 -31.42
CA ALA A 105 4.20 -10.77 -30.86
C ALA A 105 5.53 -10.20 -31.38
N ILE A 106 6.54 -11.05 -31.63
CA ILE A 106 7.89 -10.60 -32.01
C ILE A 106 8.21 -10.76 -33.51
N ALA A 107 7.38 -11.47 -34.29
CA ALA A 107 7.70 -11.78 -35.68
C ALA A 107 7.76 -10.53 -36.58
N TYR A 108 6.79 -9.61 -36.42
CA TYR A 108 6.69 -8.40 -37.24
C TYR A 108 6.12 -7.22 -36.42
N PRO A 109 6.88 -6.72 -35.43
CA PRO A 109 6.35 -5.70 -34.55
C PRO A 109 6.40 -4.31 -35.19
N GLU A 110 5.30 -3.57 -35.09
CA GLU A 110 5.25 -2.16 -35.50
C GLU A 110 5.93 -1.24 -34.47
N LYS A 111 5.97 -1.65 -33.20
CA LYS A 111 6.64 -0.97 -32.08
C LYS A 111 7.63 -1.90 -31.39
N PRO A 112 8.71 -1.39 -30.77
CA PRO A 112 9.57 -2.21 -29.93
C PRO A 112 8.76 -3.00 -28.89
N VAL A 113 9.07 -4.29 -28.73
CA VAL A 113 8.31 -5.21 -27.87
C VAL A 113 9.02 -5.39 -26.53
N LEU A 114 8.27 -5.28 -25.44
CA LEU A 114 8.75 -5.54 -24.07
C LEU A 114 7.92 -6.65 -23.44
N ILE A 115 8.56 -7.75 -23.03
CA ILE A 115 7.90 -8.89 -22.41
C ILE A 115 8.36 -9.02 -20.95
N PHE A 116 7.45 -8.79 -20.00
CA PHE A 116 7.69 -9.01 -18.59
C PHE A 116 7.42 -10.48 -18.23
N TYR A 117 8.48 -11.17 -17.83
CA TYR A 117 8.36 -12.51 -17.29
C TYR A 117 8.07 -12.46 -15.79
N TYR A 118 7.03 -13.16 -15.34
CA TYR A 118 6.69 -13.31 -13.93
C TYR A 118 6.64 -14.78 -13.53
N THR A 119 6.85 -15.08 -12.26
CA THR A 119 6.63 -16.43 -11.71
C THR A 119 5.42 -16.40 -10.80
N VAL A 120 4.84 -17.57 -10.55
CA VAL A 120 3.81 -17.75 -9.53
C VAL A 120 4.38 -18.72 -8.52
N ASP A 121 4.35 -18.36 -7.25
CA ASP A 121 4.87 -19.21 -6.18
C ASP A 121 3.90 -20.36 -5.85
N ARG A 122 4.18 -21.11 -4.78
CA ARG A 122 3.33 -22.25 -4.37
C ARG A 122 2.02 -21.84 -3.71
N TYR A 123 1.84 -20.56 -3.41
CA TYR A 123 0.67 -19.98 -2.76
C TYR A 123 -0.13 -19.09 -3.73
N ASP A 124 0.11 -19.25 -5.03
CA ASP A 124 -0.52 -18.48 -6.11
C ASP A 124 -0.22 -16.96 -6.09
N PHE A 125 0.85 -16.53 -5.42
CA PHE A 125 1.31 -15.14 -5.50
C PHE A 125 2.13 -14.90 -6.77
N VAL A 126 1.79 -13.84 -7.50
CA VAL A 126 2.55 -13.36 -8.66
C VAL A 126 3.82 -12.67 -8.17
N LEU A 127 4.96 -13.26 -8.48
CA LEU A 127 6.28 -12.69 -8.22
C LEU A 127 6.74 -11.91 -9.45
N LYS A 128 6.89 -10.61 -9.27
CA LYS A 128 7.42 -9.67 -10.26
C LYS A 128 8.91 -9.94 -10.51
N PRO A 129 9.43 -9.65 -11.72
CA PRO A 129 10.82 -9.90 -12.06
C PRO A 129 11.83 -9.09 -11.22
N CYS A 130 11.41 -7.99 -10.58
CA CYS A 130 12.21 -7.21 -9.64
C CYS A 130 11.29 -6.58 -8.58
N GLU A 131 11.71 -6.58 -7.32
CA GLU A 131 10.93 -6.04 -6.20
C GLU A 131 10.67 -4.53 -6.33
N ASP A 132 11.56 -3.78 -6.98
CA ASP A 132 11.44 -2.33 -7.08
C ASP A 132 10.67 -1.86 -8.32
N ILE A 133 10.33 -2.75 -9.25
CA ILE A 133 9.60 -2.37 -10.46
C ILE A 133 8.12 -2.14 -10.11
N LYS A 134 7.68 -0.89 -10.29
CA LYS A 134 6.28 -0.49 -10.26
C LYS A 134 5.66 -0.65 -11.66
N ILE A 135 5.08 -1.82 -11.92
CA ILE A 135 4.53 -2.19 -13.24
C ILE A 135 3.53 -1.16 -13.77
N PHE A 136 2.71 -0.56 -12.90
CA PHE A 136 1.75 0.46 -13.30
C PHE A 136 2.40 1.75 -13.82
N GLU A 137 3.51 2.20 -13.21
CA GLU A 137 4.26 3.36 -13.68
C GLU A 137 4.88 3.08 -15.05
N VAL A 138 5.43 1.88 -15.23
CA VAL A 138 5.99 1.44 -16.52
C VAL A 138 4.91 1.43 -17.60
N LEU A 139 3.73 0.88 -17.33
CA LEU A 139 2.62 0.88 -18.29
C LEU A 139 2.22 2.31 -18.67
N LYS A 140 2.07 3.20 -17.67
CA LYS A 140 1.69 4.59 -17.91
C LYS A 140 2.70 5.36 -18.77
N GLU A 141 3.99 5.14 -18.53
CA GLU A 141 5.07 5.87 -19.22
C GLU A 141 5.38 5.31 -20.62
N TYR A 142 5.33 3.98 -20.77
CA TYR A 142 5.88 3.31 -21.96
C TYR A 142 4.85 2.68 -22.89
N GLU A 143 3.56 2.63 -22.53
CA GLU A 143 2.51 1.98 -23.36
C GLU A 143 2.36 2.57 -24.77
N THR A 144 2.65 3.86 -24.96
CA THR A 144 2.59 4.48 -26.28
C THR A 144 3.80 4.14 -27.14
N THR A 145 4.94 3.86 -26.52
CA THR A 145 6.24 3.63 -27.17
C THR A 145 6.52 2.16 -27.43
N PHE A 146 6.12 1.28 -26.50
CA PHE A 146 6.37 -0.15 -26.56
C PHE A 146 5.07 -0.94 -26.65
N ASP A 147 5.12 -2.06 -27.36
CA ASP A 147 4.13 -3.11 -27.16
C ASP A 147 4.52 -3.97 -25.96
N ILE A 148 3.82 -3.74 -24.85
CA ILE A 148 4.10 -4.37 -23.56
C ILE A 148 3.21 -5.61 -23.37
N TYR A 149 3.85 -6.73 -23.04
CA TYR A 149 3.22 -8.03 -22.78
C TYR A 149 3.72 -8.66 -21.47
N PHE A 150 2.93 -9.57 -20.91
CA PHE A 150 3.26 -10.32 -19.69
C PHE A 150 3.23 -11.82 -19.95
N ARG A 151 4.24 -12.54 -19.44
CA ARG A 151 4.36 -13.99 -19.63
C ARG A 151 4.74 -14.71 -18.35
N LYS A 152 4.00 -15.76 -17.99
CA LYS A 152 4.39 -16.65 -16.91
C LYS A 152 5.63 -17.45 -17.32
N ARG A 153 6.68 -17.42 -16.51
CA ARG A 153 7.87 -18.26 -16.71
C ARG A 153 7.50 -19.72 -16.41
N LYS A 154 7.83 -20.63 -17.34
CA LYS A 154 7.70 -22.07 -17.09
C LYS A 154 8.70 -22.46 -15.99
N PRO A 155 8.34 -23.29 -15.01
CA PRO A 155 9.31 -23.82 -14.06
C PRO A 155 10.39 -24.58 -14.84
N ASP A 156 11.66 -24.33 -14.51
CA ASP A 156 12.76 -25.02 -15.16
C ASP A 156 12.58 -26.53 -14.91
N ALA A 157 12.49 -27.32 -15.98
CA ALA A 157 12.39 -28.77 -15.87
C ALA A 157 13.69 -29.29 -15.22
N LYS A 158 13.56 -29.96 -14.08
CA LYS A 158 14.66 -30.60 -13.37
C LYS A 158 15.10 -31.89 -14.07
#